data_AF-A0A1B6NV51-F1
#
_entry.id   AF-A0A1B6NV51-F1
#
_cell.length_a   1.000
_cell.length_b   1.000
_cell.length_c   1.000
_cell.angle_alpha   90.00
_cell.angle_beta   90.00
_cell.angle_gamma   90.00
#
_symmetry.space_group_name_H-M   'P 1'
#
loop_
_entity.id
_entity.type
_entity.pdbx_description
1 polymer ?
#
loop_
_entity_poly.entity_id
_entity_poly.type
_entity_poly.pdbx_seq_one_letter_code
_entity_poly.pdbx_strand_id
1 'polypeptide(L)' 'MTLNDVNVLSTEEASSWFEQCCASKTWIYQMVKARPYSDIDALTNQATSAWAKCSDDDYLEAFTAHPMIG' A
#
# COMPACT_ATOMS: atom_id res chain seq x y z
N MET A 1 5.20 -11.97 7.77
CA MET A 1 4.16 -11.02 8.21
C MET A 1 2.81 -11.69 8.02
N THR A 2 2.02 -11.82 9.08
CA THR A 2 0.61 -12.22 9.05
C THR A 2 -0.29 -10.98 8.97
N LEU A 3 -1.60 -11.17 8.72
CA LEU A 3 -2.56 -10.07 8.72
C LEU A 3 -2.62 -9.35 10.08
N ASN A 4 -2.56 -10.11 11.17
CA ASN A 4 -2.54 -9.55 12.52
C ASN A 4 -1.28 -8.74 12.77
N ASP A 5 -0.11 -9.21 12.28
CA ASP A 5 1.14 -8.45 12.43
C ASP A 5 1.01 -7.08 11.76
N VAL A 6 0.52 -7.03 10.51
CA VAL A 6 0.31 -5.78 9.76
C VAL A 6 -0.62 -4.83 10.51
N ASN A 7 -1.70 -5.35 11.11
CA ASN A 7 -2.69 -4.55 11.83
C ASN A 7 -2.14 -3.86 13.08
N VAL A 8 -1.07 -4.38 13.69
CA VAL A 8 -0.50 -3.86 14.94
C VAL A 8 0.80 -3.08 14.77
N LEU A 9 1.38 -3.05 13.56
CA LEU A 9 2.55 -2.21 13.26
C LEU A 9 2.27 -0.73 13.57
N SER A 10 3.31 -0.01 13.96
CA SER A 10 3.26 1.46 13.96
C SER A 10 2.94 2.00 12.56
N THR A 11 2.57 3.28 12.50
CA THR A 11 2.28 3.94 11.21
C THR A 11 3.50 3.91 10.30
N GLU A 12 4.68 4.13 10.86
CA GLU A 12 5.96 4.15 10.17
C GLU A 12 6.33 2.76 9.63
N GLU A 13 6.28 1.73 10.47
CA GLU A 13 6.58 0.35 10.06
C GLU A 13 5.59 -0.17 9.02
N ALA A 14 4.31 0.16 9.16
CA ALA A 14 3.30 -0.22 8.17
C ALA A 14 3.52 0.49 6.84
N SER A 15 3.91 1.76 6.87
CA SER A 15 4.23 2.52 5.65
C SER A 15 5.39 1.85 4.91
N SER A 16 6.49 1.56 5.60
CA SER A 16 7.65 0.85 5.01
C SER A 16 7.32 -0.58 4.57
N TRP A 17 6.35 -1.24 5.21
CA TRP A 17 5.91 -2.56 4.78
C TRP A 17 5.09 -2.49 3.48
N PHE A 18 4.13 -1.56 3.38
CA PHE A 18 3.32 -1.35 2.18
C PHE A 18 4.13 -0.80 1.00
N GLU A 19 5.17 0.01 1.26
CA GLU A 19 6.07 0.55 0.23
C GLU A 19 6.79 -0.54 -0.57
N GLN A 20 7.02 -1.72 0.03
CA GLN A 20 7.59 -2.89 -0.67
C GLN A 20 6.67 -3.44 -1.77
N CYS A 21 5.37 -3.09 -1.74
CA CYS A 21 4.39 -3.50 -2.74
C CYS A 21 4.11 -2.41 -3.77
N CYS A 22 4.08 -1.15 -3.35
CA CYS A 22 3.79 -0.01 -4.22
C CYS A 22 4.44 1.25 -3.65
N ALA A 23 5.19 1.97 -4.47
CA ALA A 23 5.87 3.20 -4.05
C ALA A 23 4.99 4.46 -4.08
N SER A 24 3.75 4.37 -4.55
CA SER A 24 2.82 5.52 -4.49
C SER A 24 2.54 5.88 -3.03
N LYS A 25 2.93 7.08 -2.62
CA LYS A 25 2.69 7.57 -1.25
C LYS A 25 1.20 7.65 -0.93
N THR A 26 0.38 8.03 -1.90
CA THR A 26 -1.08 8.06 -1.76
C THR A 26 -1.63 6.66 -1.49
N TRP A 27 -1.18 5.66 -2.26
CA TRP A 27 -1.60 4.27 -2.04
C TRP A 27 -1.17 3.78 -0.65
N ILE A 28 0.09 3.96 -0.28
CA ILE A 28 0.64 3.57 1.04
C ILE A 28 -0.18 4.21 2.16
N TYR A 29 -0.42 5.52 2.10
CA TYR A 29 -1.20 6.24 3.10
C TYR A 29 -2.62 5.64 3.28
N GLN A 30 -3.30 5.35 2.16
CA GLN A 30 -4.63 4.74 2.21
C GLN A 30 -4.61 3.35 2.84
N MET A 31 -3.59 2.54 2.52
CA MET A 31 -3.43 1.20 3.09
C MET A 31 -3.09 1.22 4.58
N VAL A 32 -2.26 2.16 5.02
CA VAL A 32 -1.90 2.31 6.43
C VAL A 32 -3.11 2.77 7.24
N LYS A 33 -3.89 3.72 6.71
CA LYS A 33 -5.06 4.33 7.38
C LYS A 33 -6.26 3.38 7.48
N ALA A 34 -6.41 2.44 6.55
CA ALA A 34 -7.55 1.53 6.51
C ALA A 34 -7.41 0.32 7.48
N ARG A 35 -6.26 0.16 8.14
CA ARG A 35 -6.09 -0.83 9.20
C ARG A 35 -7.01 -0.53 10.39
N PRO A 36 -7.50 -1.55 11.12
CA PRO A 36 -7.21 -2.97 10.92
C PRO A 36 -8.06 -3.63 9.83
N TYR A 37 -7.49 -4.61 9.14
CA TYR A 37 -8.18 -5.49 8.19
C TYR A 37 -8.75 -6.73 8.88
N SER A 38 -9.98 -7.11 8.56
CA SER A 38 -10.65 -8.30 9.11
C SER A 38 -10.07 -9.61 8.58
N ASP A 39 -9.72 -9.63 7.30
CA ASP A 39 -9.25 -10.78 6.55
C ASP A 39 -8.45 -10.30 5.31
N ILE A 40 -7.98 -11.27 4.51
CA ILE A 40 -7.21 -11.00 3.29
C ILE A 40 -8.08 -10.35 2.21
N ASP A 41 -9.38 -10.66 2.16
CA ASP A 41 -10.29 -10.08 1.17
C ASP A 41 -10.51 -8.59 1.43
N ALA A 42 -10.64 -8.20 2.70
CA ALA A 42 -10.71 -6.79 3.11
C ALA A 42 -9.43 -6.03 2.72
N LEU A 43 -8.26 -6.63 2.93
CA LEU A 43 -6.97 -6.03 2.56
C LEU A 43 -6.85 -5.85 1.04
N THR A 44 -7.17 -6.88 0.27
CA THR A 44 -7.05 -6.85 -1.20
C THR A 44 -8.07 -5.90 -1.83
N ASN A 45 -9.32 -5.89 -1.34
CA ASN A 45 -10.34 -4.94 -1.80
C ASN A 45 -9.95 -3.49 -1.51
N GLN A 46 -9.35 -3.23 -0.33
CA GLN A 46 -8.82 -1.92 -0.01
C GLN A 46 -7.65 -1.53 -0.93
N ALA A 47 -6.74 -2.46 -1.23
CA ALA A 47 -5.63 -2.23 -2.15
C ALA A 47 -6.12 -1.82 -3.55
N THR A 48 -7.13 -2.51 -4.08
CA THR A 48 -7.77 -2.16 -5.35
C THR A 48 -8.44 -0.79 -5.29
N SER A 49 -9.17 -0.51 -4.20
CA SER A 49 -9.86 0.76 -4.00
C SER A 49 -8.90 1.94 -3.84
N ALA A 50 -7.76 1.73 -3.19
CA ALA A 50 -6.69 2.72 -3.03
C ALA A 50 -6.04 3.01 -4.38
N TRP A 51 -5.76 1.97 -5.18
CA TRP A 51 -5.17 2.13 -6.51
C TRP A 51 -6.08 2.89 -7.48
N ALA A 52 -7.39 2.64 -7.42
CA ALA A 52 -8.37 3.36 -8.22
C ALA A 52 -8.48 4.87 -7.88
N LYS A 53 -7.92 5.30 -6.73
CA LYS A 53 -7.87 6.70 -6.31
C LYS A 53 -6.53 7.38 -6.62
N CYS A 54 -5.52 6.64 -7.05
CA CYS A 54 -4.25 7.20 -7.49
C CYS A 54 -4.45 8.05 -8.74
N SER A 55 -3.77 9.18 -8.78
CA SER A 55 -3.68 10.06 -9.95
C SER A 55 -2.54 9.65 -10.89
N ASP A 56 -2.41 10.33 -12.03
CA ASP A 56 -1.30 10.09 -12.96
C ASP A 56 0.08 10.31 -12.31
N ASP A 57 0.20 11.29 -11.41
CA ASP A 57 1.43 11.55 -10.65
C ASP A 57 1.76 10.41 -9.69
N ASP A 58 0.74 9.82 -9.05
CA ASP A 58 0.89 8.67 -8.17
C ASP A 58 1.31 7.41 -8.94
N TYR A 59 0.77 7.24 -10.16
CA TYR A 59 1.21 6.17 -11.06
C TYR A 59 2.67 6.35 -11.46
N LEU A 60 3.08 7.56 -11.82
CA LEU A 60 4.47 7.85 -12.17
C LEU A 60 5.42 7.58 -10.98
N GLU A 61 5.04 7.97 -9.76
CA GLU A 61 5.81 7.65 -8.55
C GLU A 61 5.96 6.14 -8.37
N ALA A 62 4.86 5.38 -8.53
CA ALA A 62 4.90 3.93 -8.45
C ALA A 62 5.81 3.31 -9.53
N PHE A 63 5.76 3.80 -10.77
CA PHE A 63 6.56 3.25 -11.87
C PHE A 63 8.04 3.65 -11.83
N THR A 64 8.36 4.88 -11.43
CA THR A 64 9.75 5.36 -11.32
C THR A 64 10.56 4.64 -10.25
N ALA A 65 9.90 4.11 -9.22
CA ALA A 65 10.53 3.31 -8.19
C ALA A 65 10.90 1.87 -8.64
N HIS A 66 10.37 1.40 -9.77
CA HIS A 66 10.71 0.09 -10.31
C HIS A 66 11.96 0.16 -11.19
N PRO A 67 12.90 -0.81 -11.08
CA PRO A 67 14.00 -0.92 -12.03
C PRO A 67 13.43 -1.00 -13.45
N MET A 68 13.96 -0.17 -14.36
CA MET A 68 13.59 -0.28 -15.77
C MET A 68 13.86 -1.72 -16.23
N ILE A 69 12.84 -2.38 -16.78
CA ILE A 69 13.05 -3.65 -17.46
C ILE A 69 13.91 -3.32 -18.68
N GLY A 70 15.14 -3.84 -18.68
CA GLY A 70 16.08 -3.74 -19.80
C GLY A 70 15.67 -4.64 -20.97
#